data_AF-A0A803WDP9-F1
#
_entry.id   AF-A0A803WDP9-F1
#
_cell.length_a   1.000
_cell.length_b   1.000
_cell.length_c   1.000
_cell.angle_alpha   90.00
_cell.angle_beta   90.00
_cell.angle_gamma   90.00
#
_symmetry.space_group_name_H-M   'P 1'
#
loop_
_entity.id
_entity.type
_entity.pdbx_description
1 polymer ?
#
loop_
_entity_poly.entity_id
_entity_poly.type
_entity_poly.pdbx_seq_one_letter_code
_entity_poly.pdbx_strand_id
1 'polypeptide(L)'
;PPPPPPPPPPPPPPPPPPPPPPPPPPPPRGPGRISRPPAPSPNSSLPRRVELCSFSGYKIYPGHGRRYARTDGKVFQFLNAKCESAFLSKRNPRQINWTVLYRRKHKKGQSEEVQKKRTRRAVKFQRAITGASLAEIMAKRNQKPEVRKAQREQAIRAAKEAKKAKQATKKTAVSAAKAPTKAAPKQKIVKPVKVSAPRVGGKR
;
A
#
# COMPACT_ATOMS: atom_id res chain seq x y z
N PRO A 1 4.97 74.46 54.31
CA PRO A 1 5.64 73.15 54.15
C PRO A 1 5.08 72.48 52.89
N PRO A 2 5.89 71.98 51.95
CA PRO A 2 5.37 71.30 50.77
C PRO A 2 4.73 69.96 51.15
N PRO A 3 3.66 69.52 50.47
CA PRO A 3 3.01 68.24 50.75
C PRO A 3 3.96 67.06 50.43
N PRO A 4 3.87 65.96 51.20
CA PRO A 4 4.75 64.81 50.98
C PRO A 4 4.48 64.17 49.61
N PRO A 5 5.52 63.61 48.96
CA PRO A 5 5.37 62.96 47.67
C PRO A 5 4.48 61.70 47.78
N PRO A 6 3.72 61.36 46.72
CA PRO A 6 2.88 60.18 46.73
C PRO A 6 3.71 58.89 46.83
N PRO A 7 3.18 57.84 47.47
CA PRO A 7 3.88 56.57 47.62
C PRO A 7 4.11 55.89 46.26
N PRO A 8 5.20 55.12 46.12
CA PRO A 8 5.49 54.42 44.88
C PRO A 8 4.43 53.36 44.56
N PRO A 9 4.18 53.06 43.28
CA PRO A 9 3.21 52.05 42.89
C PRO A 9 3.64 50.65 43.36
N PRO A 10 2.68 49.76 43.68
CA PRO A 10 2.98 48.41 44.12
C PRO A 10 3.67 47.60 43.00
N PRO A 11 4.54 46.64 43.36
CA PRO A 11 5.22 45.80 42.37
C PRO A 11 4.21 44.94 41.59
N PRO A 12 4.52 44.61 40.32
CA PRO A 12 3.64 43.76 39.52
C PRO A 12 3.53 42.36 40.11
N PRO A 13 2.36 41.69 39.95
CA PRO A 13 2.17 40.34 40.47
C PRO A 13 3.11 39.34 39.77
N PRO A 14 3.54 38.28 40.48
CA PRO A 14 4.41 37.26 39.89
C PRO A 14 3.71 36.53 38.73
N PRO A 15 4.46 36.06 37.72
CA PRO A 15 3.89 35.33 36.60
C PRO A 15 3.24 34.02 37.08
N PRO A 16 2.17 33.56 36.40
CA PRO A 16 1.50 32.32 36.76
C PRO A 16 2.43 31.11 36.59
N PRO A 17 2.30 30.08 37.44
CA PRO A 17 3.12 28.87 37.32
C PRO A 17 2.85 28.16 35.98
N PRO A 18 3.86 27.46 35.42
CA PRO A 18 3.70 26.72 34.17
C PRO A 18 2.65 25.61 34.32
N PRO A 19 1.88 25.31 33.25
CA PRO A 19 0.87 24.26 33.30
C PRO A 19 1.52 22.89 33.56
N PRO A 20 0.84 21.99 34.30
CA PRO A 20 1.34 20.65 34.55
C PRO A 20 1.50 19.86 33.23
N PRO A 21 2.47 18.93 33.17
CA PRO A 21 2.66 18.10 31.99
C PRO A 21 1.42 17.24 31.71
N PRO A 22 1.11 16.98 30.42
CA PRO A 22 -0.03 16.15 30.06
C PRO A 22 0.12 14.73 30.63
N PRO A 23 -0.99 14.09 31.04
CA PRO A 23 -0.95 12.73 31.56
C PRO A 23 -0.45 11.74 30.49
N PRO A 24 0.22 10.65 30.89
CA PRO A 24 0.68 9.63 29.96
C PRO A 24 -0.50 8.98 29.21
N PRO A 25 -0.31 8.56 27.95
CA PRO A 25 -1.35 7.92 27.18
C PRO A 25 -1.79 6.60 27.83
N PRO A 26 -3.08 6.25 27.79
CA PRO A 26 -3.57 5.01 28.37
C PRO A 26 -2.93 3.80 27.67
N PRO A 27 -2.73 2.68 28.39
CA PRO A 27 -2.19 1.46 27.80
C PRO A 27 -3.12 0.94 26.69
N PRO A 28 -2.56 0.28 25.65
CA PRO A 28 -3.37 -0.30 24.60
C PRO A 28 -4.35 -1.31 25.19
N ARG A 29 -5.65 -1.11 24.96
CA ARG A 29 -6.67 -2.11 25.29
C ARG A 29 -6.27 -3.41 24.63
N GLY A 30 -6.06 -4.45 25.44
CA GLY A 30 -5.88 -5.81 24.97
C GLY A 30 -7.05 -6.23 24.05
N PRO A 31 -6.85 -7.28 23.23
CA PRO A 31 -7.89 -7.75 22.32
C PRO A 31 -9.12 -8.11 23.14
N GLY A 32 -10.16 -7.29 23.01
CA GLY A 32 -11.42 -7.52 23.68
C GLY A 32 -11.93 -8.91 23.35
N ARG A 33 -12.30 -9.67 24.38
CA ARG A 33 -13.20 -10.81 24.20
C ARG A 33 -14.38 -10.28 23.37
N ILE A 34 -14.50 -10.78 22.15
CA ILE A 34 -15.67 -10.56 21.31
C ILE A 34 -16.82 -11.22 22.07
N SER A 35 -17.53 -10.43 22.88
CA SER A 35 -18.82 -10.85 23.38
C SER A 35 -19.68 -11.10 22.16
N ARG A 36 -20.06 -12.36 21.98
CA ARG A 36 -21.02 -12.79 20.97
C ARG A 36 -22.26 -11.89 21.11
N PRO A 37 -22.72 -11.22 20.05
CA PRO A 37 -23.90 -10.38 20.16
C PRO A 37 -25.09 -11.22 20.64
N PRO A 38 -25.96 -10.70 21.52
CA PRO A 38 -27.15 -11.41 21.95
C PRO A 38 -28.03 -11.72 20.72
N ALA A 39 -28.64 -12.91 20.72
CA ALA A 39 -29.54 -13.32 19.66
C ALA A 39 -30.67 -12.29 19.49
N PRO A 40 -31.03 -11.91 18.25
CA PRO A 40 -32.12 -10.97 18.04
C PRO A 40 -33.43 -11.58 18.54
N SER A 41 -34.08 -10.92 19.51
CA SER A 41 -35.39 -11.30 20.02
C SER A 41 -36.42 -11.39 18.88
N PRO A 42 -37.30 -12.40 18.85
CA PRO A 42 -38.25 -12.63 17.75
C PRO A 42 -39.37 -11.57 17.66
N ASN A 43 -39.39 -10.59 18.55
CA ASN A 43 -40.43 -9.55 18.62
C ASN A 43 -39.88 -8.12 18.52
N SER A 44 -38.73 -7.92 17.87
CA SER A 44 -38.39 -6.60 17.35
C SER A 44 -39.22 -6.37 16.09
N SER A 45 -40.14 -5.40 16.12
CA SER A 45 -40.71 -4.79 14.92
C SER A 45 -39.58 -4.21 14.09
N LEU A 46 -38.98 -5.06 13.22
CA LEU A 46 -37.89 -4.64 12.35
C LEU A 46 -38.35 -3.40 11.58
N PRO A 47 -37.53 -2.34 11.51
CA PRO A 47 -37.88 -1.16 10.76
C PRO A 47 -38.23 -1.59 9.35
N ARG A 48 -39.51 -1.43 9.04
CA ARG A 48 -40.17 -1.81 7.81
C ARG A 48 -39.32 -1.26 6.64
N ARG A 49 -38.78 -2.13 5.77
CA ARG A 49 -37.72 -1.77 4.80
C ARG A 49 -38.15 -0.58 3.94
N VAL A 50 -37.30 0.45 3.88
CA VAL A 50 -37.51 1.63 3.05
C VAL A 50 -36.96 1.35 1.66
N GLU A 51 -37.84 1.42 0.66
CA GLU A 51 -37.51 1.25 -0.74
C GLU A 51 -37.09 2.59 -1.37
N LEU A 52 -36.46 2.55 -2.54
CA LEU A 52 -36.06 3.77 -3.28
C LEU A 52 -36.82 3.84 -4.59
N CYS A 53 -37.40 5.00 -4.87
CA CYS A 53 -38.09 5.23 -6.13
C CYS A 53 -37.11 5.14 -7.30
N SER A 54 -37.42 4.28 -8.28
CA SER A 54 -36.55 4.03 -9.43
C SER A 54 -36.41 5.25 -10.35
N PHE A 55 -37.39 6.15 -10.37
CA PHE A 55 -37.35 7.36 -11.19
C PHE A 55 -36.72 8.54 -10.45
N SER A 56 -37.27 8.89 -9.28
CA SER A 56 -36.89 10.11 -8.56
C SER A 56 -35.74 9.92 -7.57
N GLY A 57 -35.50 8.70 -7.09
CA GLY A 57 -34.52 8.40 -6.06
C GLY A 57 -34.94 8.78 -4.63
N TYR A 58 -36.20 9.15 -4.41
CA TYR A 58 -36.74 9.40 -3.07
C TYR A 58 -37.05 8.10 -2.31
N LYS A 59 -37.01 8.18 -0.98
CA LYS A 59 -37.37 7.10 -0.07
C LYS A 59 -38.87 6.82 -0.15
N ILE A 60 -39.23 5.55 -0.32
CA ILE A 60 -40.60 5.04 -0.30
C ILE A 60 -40.78 4.33 1.04
N TYR A 61 -41.64 4.90 1.88
CA TYR A 61 -42.04 4.25 3.13
C TYR A 61 -43.13 3.21 2.84
N PRO A 62 -43.22 2.14 3.65
CA PRO A 62 -44.25 1.13 3.43
C PRO A 62 -45.66 1.71 3.44
N GLY A 63 -46.53 1.13 2.60
CA GLY A 63 -47.87 1.64 2.34
C GLY A 63 -47.95 2.78 1.32
N HIS A 64 -46.82 3.21 0.74
CA HIS A 64 -46.78 4.26 -0.27
C HIS A 64 -46.33 3.74 -1.63
N GLY A 65 -46.81 4.41 -2.68
CA GLY A 65 -46.35 4.16 -4.03
C GLY A 65 -46.93 2.90 -4.68
N ARG A 66 -46.34 2.52 -5.80
CA ARG A 66 -46.73 1.34 -6.60
C ARG A 66 -45.50 0.61 -7.09
N ARG A 67 -45.62 -0.70 -7.23
CA ARG A 67 -44.59 -1.59 -7.78
C ARG A 67 -45.00 -1.99 -9.20
N TYR A 68 -44.15 -1.68 -10.17
CA TYR A 68 -44.35 -2.01 -11.58
C TYR A 68 -43.35 -3.10 -11.99
N ALA A 69 -43.86 -4.28 -12.32
CA ALA A 69 -43.07 -5.36 -12.90
C ALA A 69 -43.17 -5.30 -14.42
N ARG A 70 -42.02 -5.17 -15.09
CA ARG A 70 -41.95 -5.20 -16.55
C ARG A 70 -41.74 -6.64 -17.03
N THR A 71 -42.14 -6.91 -18.27
CA THR A 71 -42.04 -8.24 -18.92
C THR A 71 -40.63 -8.81 -18.98
N ASP A 72 -39.58 -7.98 -18.92
CA ASP A 72 -38.18 -8.42 -18.85
C ASP A 72 -37.72 -8.85 -17.44
N GLY A 73 -38.66 -8.99 -16.50
CA GLY A 73 -38.40 -9.38 -15.11
C GLY A 73 -37.89 -8.24 -14.22
N LYS A 74 -37.76 -7.01 -14.76
CA LYS A 74 -37.31 -5.86 -13.96
C LYS A 74 -38.46 -5.26 -13.18
N VAL A 75 -38.26 -5.12 -11.88
CA VAL A 75 -39.23 -4.53 -10.95
C VAL A 75 -38.81 -3.11 -10.59
N PHE A 76 -39.69 -2.17 -10.87
CA PHE A 76 -39.54 -0.75 -10.56
C PHE A 76 -40.46 -0.35 -9.42
N GLN A 77 -40.00 0.52 -8.54
CA GLN A 77 -40.77 1.05 -7.43
C GLN A 77 -40.98 2.55 -7.66
N PHE A 78 -42.22 3.02 -7.60
CA PHE A 78 -42.56 4.42 -7.80
C PHE A 78 -43.20 5.00 -6.55
N LEU A 79 -42.76 6.19 -6.16
CA LEU A 79 -43.31 6.90 -4.99
C LEU A 79 -44.74 7.39 -5.23
N ASN A 80 -45.03 7.89 -6.43
CA ASN A 80 -46.31 8.49 -6.80
C ASN A 80 -46.61 8.31 -8.29
N ALA A 81 -47.85 8.57 -8.69
CA ALA A 81 -48.30 8.50 -10.09
C ALA A 81 -47.51 9.44 -11.02
N LYS A 82 -47.00 10.56 -10.51
CA LYS A 82 -46.11 11.47 -11.26
C LYS A 82 -44.81 10.79 -11.70
N CYS A 83 -44.18 10.01 -10.81
CA CYS A 83 -42.99 9.23 -11.15
C CYS A 83 -43.32 8.11 -12.15
N GLU A 84 -44.44 7.43 -11.95
CA GLU A 84 -44.90 6.33 -12.81
C GLU A 84 -45.19 6.83 -14.23
N SER A 85 -46.01 7.87 -14.37
CA SER A 85 -46.35 8.48 -15.66
C SER A 85 -45.10 8.94 -16.41
N ALA A 86 -44.18 9.66 -15.74
CA ALA A 86 -42.94 10.10 -16.39
C ALA A 86 -42.05 8.93 -16.85
N PHE A 87 -42.02 7.82 -16.10
CA PHE A 87 -41.31 6.60 -16.48
C PHE A 87 -41.97 5.90 -17.67
N LEU A 88 -43.30 5.77 -17.68
CA LEU A 88 -44.06 5.16 -18.78
C LEU A 88 -43.97 5.99 -20.06
N SER A 89 -43.96 7.32 -19.94
CA SER A 89 -43.65 8.25 -21.04
C SER A 89 -42.17 8.25 -21.45
N LYS A 90 -41.35 7.33 -20.90
CA LYS A 90 -39.93 7.15 -21.23
C LYS A 90 -39.09 8.41 -21.05
N ARG A 91 -39.47 9.31 -20.14
CA ARG A 91 -38.67 10.51 -19.83
C ARG A 91 -37.39 10.11 -19.09
N ASN A 92 -36.29 10.78 -19.41
CA ASN A 92 -35.02 10.51 -18.76
C ASN A 92 -34.93 11.26 -17.41
N PRO A 93 -34.82 10.58 -16.25
CA PRO A 93 -34.74 11.24 -14.96
C PRO A 93 -33.53 12.19 -14.85
N ARG A 94 -32.46 11.98 -15.64
CA ARG A 94 -31.28 12.86 -15.67
C ARG A 94 -31.52 14.23 -16.31
N GLN A 95 -32.67 14.43 -16.97
CA GLN A 95 -33.10 15.70 -17.54
C GLN A 95 -34.21 16.37 -16.70
N ILE A 96 -34.74 15.68 -15.68
CA ILE A 96 -35.84 16.20 -14.85
C ILE A 96 -35.28 16.79 -13.56
N ASN A 97 -35.41 18.11 -13.42
CA ASN A 97 -34.69 18.94 -12.44
C ASN A 97 -34.86 18.50 -10.98
N TRP A 98 -36.06 18.03 -10.61
CA TRP A 98 -36.40 17.68 -9.23
C TRP A 98 -35.92 16.29 -8.79
N THR A 99 -35.39 15.47 -9.70
CA THR A 99 -34.92 14.12 -9.34
C THR A 99 -33.56 14.13 -8.67
N VAL A 100 -33.28 13.13 -7.83
CA VAL A 100 -31.96 12.94 -7.21
C VAL A 100 -30.89 12.68 -8.27
N LEU A 101 -31.22 11.98 -9.35
CA LEU A 101 -30.30 11.69 -10.45
C LEU A 101 -29.86 12.95 -11.19
N TYR A 102 -30.81 13.85 -11.49
CA TYR A 102 -30.48 15.16 -12.09
C TYR A 102 -29.56 15.96 -11.19
N ARG A 103 -29.90 16.05 -9.89
CA ARG A 103 -29.09 16.79 -8.91
C ARG A 103 -27.66 16.24 -8.82
N ARG A 104 -27.49 14.91 -8.84
CA ARG A 104 -26.16 14.26 -8.85
C ARG A 104 -25.38 14.57 -10.14
N LYS A 105 -26.01 14.53 -11.32
CA LYS A 105 -25.37 14.87 -12.61
C LYS A 105 -24.89 16.33 -12.63
N HIS A 106 -25.74 17.25 -12.15
CA HIS A 106 -25.46 18.69 -12.16
C HIS A 106 -24.79 19.19 -10.87
N LYS A 107 -24.33 18.27 -10.01
CA LYS A 107 -23.62 18.58 -8.75
C LYS A 107 -24.38 19.58 -7.88
N LYS A 108 -25.71 19.47 -7.86
CA LYS A 108 -26.60 20.30 -7.05
C LYS A 108 -26.78 19.66 -5.67
N GLY A 109 -26.47 20.41 -4.63
CA GLY A 109 -26.54 19.99 -3.23
C GLY A 109 -25.17 19.65 -2.63
N GLN A 110 -25.15 19.45 -1.32
CA GLN A 110 -23.95 19.09 -0.57
C GLN A 110 -23.72 17.58 -0.71
N SER A 111 -22.97 17.16 -1.73
CA SER A 111 -22.12 16.00 -1.53
C SER A 111 -20.87 16.53 -0.87
N GLU A 112 -20.87 16.53 0.47
CA GLU A 112 -19.66 16.61 1.28
C GLU A 112 -18.60 15.83 0.55
N GLU A 113 -17.59 16.56 0.06
CA GLU A 113 -16.20 16.18 0.18
C GLU A 113 -16.02 14.66 0.24
N VAL A 114 -16.43 13.95 -0.83
CA VAL A 114 -16.16 12.52 -0.95
C VAL A 114 -14.67 12.50 -1.20
N GLN A 115 -13.94 12.51 -0.10
CA GLN A 115 -12.49 12.56 0.00
C GLN A 115 -12.00 11.69 -1.13
N LYS A 116 -11.38 12.33 -2.14
CA LYS A 116 -10.75 11.64 -3.27
C LYS A 116 -10.12 10.41 -2.68
N LYS A 117 -10.67 9.22 -2.99
CA LYS A 117 -10.33 7.95 -2.33
C LYS A 117 -8.81 7.94 -2.19
N ARG A 118 -8.32 8.22 -0.98
CA ARG A 118 -6.89 8.39 -0.75
C ARG A 118 -6.31 7.03 -1.08
N THR A 119 -5.58 6.93 -2.19
CA THR A 119 -4.96 5.68 -2.62
C THR A 119 -3.97 5.29 -1.55
N ARG A 120 -4.40 4.44 -0.62
CA ARG A 120 -3.60 4.00 0.50
C ARG A 120 -2.48 3.12 -0.06
N ARG A 121 -1.30 3.68 -0.30
CA ARG A 121 -0.11 2.91 -0.64
C ARG A 121 0.50 2.37 0.65
N ALA A 122 0.13 1.14 1.01
CA ALA A 122 0.79 0.42 2.08
C ALA A 122 2.09 -0.18 1.53
N VAL A 123 3.24 0.37 1.93
CA VAL A 123 4.54 -0.27 1.69
C VAL A 123 4.99 -0.89 3.01
N LYS A 124 5.15 -2.21 3.03
CA LYS A 124 5.61 -2.99 4.20
C LYS A 124 6.85 -3.78 3.83
N PHE A 125 7.92 -3.61 4.59
CA PHE A 125 9.07 -4.53 4.71
C PHE A 125 9.71 -4.26 6.10
N GLN A 126 10.34 -5.17 6.84
CA GLN A 126 10.82 -6.53 6.60
C GLN A 126 10.46 -7.47 7.77
N ARG A 127 10.30 -8.77 7.47
CA ARG A 127 10.18 -9.87 8.44
C ARG A 127 11.58 -10.40 8.78
N ALA A 128 11.81 -10.82 10.02
CA ALA A 128 13.01 -11.57 10.38
C ALA A 128 12.97 -12.95 9.67
N ILE A 129 14.15 -13.47 9.33
CA ILE A 129 14.31 -14.79 8.70
C ILE A 129 14.95 -15.70 9.76
N THR A 130 14.47 -16.94 9.89
CA THR A 130 15.07 -17.93 10.78
C THR A 130 16.54 -18.15 10.41
N GLY A 131 17.47 -17.89 11.33
CA GLY A 131 18.91 -18.01 11.10
C GLY A 131 19.69 -16.69 10.98
N ALA A 132 19.02 -15.54 10.96
CA ALA A 132 19.68 -14.23 11.11
C ALA A 132 18.72 -13.24 11.78
N SER A 133 19.16 -12.63 12.89
CA SER A 133 18.34 -11.62 13.57
C SER A 133 18.15 -10.38 12.69
N LEU A 134 17.05 -9.66 12.90
CA LEU A 134 16.75 -8.42 12.16
C LEU A 134 17.87 -7.36 12.32
N ALA A 135 18.54 -7.36 13.48
CA ALA A 135 19.67 -6.49 13.78
C ALA A 135 20.92 -6.84 12.93
N GLU A 136 21.25 -8.12 12.77
CA GLU A 136 22.37 -8.56 11.92
C GLU A 136 22.15 -8.22 10.44
N ILE A 137 20.91 -8.36 9.96
CA ILE A 137 20.54 -8.02 8.58
C ILE A 137 20.68 -6.51 8.36
N MET A 138 20.24 -5.68 9.32
CA MET A 138 20.41 -4.23 9.25
C MET A 138 21.89 -3.82 9.33
N ALA A 139 22.68 -4.44 10.20
CA ALA A 139 24.11 -4.18 10.32
C ALA A 139 24.86 -4.46 9.02
N LYS A 140 24.63 -5.62 8.38
CA LYS A 140 25.23 -5.96 7.07
C LYS A 140 24.71 -5.05 5.94
N ARG A 141 23.43 -4.67 5.97
CA ARG A 141 22.82 -3.75 4.97
C ARG A 141 23.31 -2.31 5.12
N ASN A 142 23.69 -1.87 6.32
CA ASN A 142 24.13 -0.50 6.56
C ASN A 142 25.66 -0.33 6.50
N GLN A 143 26.43 -1.40 6.21
CA GLN A 143 27.86 -1.29 5.94
C GLN A 143 28.14 -0.33 4.78
N LYS A 144 29.04 0.61 5.02
CA LYS A 144 29.47 1.61 4.03
C LYS A 144 30.00 0.91 2.76
N PRO A 145 29.80 1.51 1.58
CA PRO A 145 30.21 0.90 0.30
C PRO A 145 31.72 0.64 0.22
N GLU A 146 32.53 1.40 0.94
CA GLU A 146 33.99 1.21 1.03
C GLU A 146 34.36 -0.11 1.71
N VAL A 147 33.72 -0.43 2.84
CA VAL A 147 33.94 -1.70 3.56
C VAL A 147 33.55 -2.89 2.69
N ARG A 148 32.45 -2.75 1.92
CA ARG A 148 32.03 -3.78 0.96
C ARG A 148 33.02 -3.97 -0.18
N LYS A 149 33.56 -2.88 -0.72
CA LYS A 149 34.57 -2.93 -1.78
C LYS A 149 35.86 -3.56 -1.29
N ALA A 150 36.32 -3.20 -0.09
CA ALA A 150 37.52 -3.79 0.53
C ALA A 150 37.36 -5.30 0.74
N GLN A 151 36.25 -5.76 1.32
CA GLN A 151 35.97 -7.20 1.49
C GLN A 151 35.88 -7.93 0.14
N ARG A 152 35.28 -7.30 -0.87
CA ARG A 152 35.21 -7.87 -2.22
C ARG A 152 36.59 -8.00 -2.87
N GLU A 153 37.44 -6.99 -2.73
CA GLU A 153 38.80 -7.01 -3.26
C GLU A 153 39.68 -8.04 -2.54
N GLN A 154 39.57 -8.15 -1.22
CA GLN A 154 40.24 -9.18 -0.44
C GLN A 154 39.81 -10.59 -0.88
N ALA A 155 38.51 -10.82 -1.06
CA ALA A 155 37.99 -12.09 -1.55
C ALA A 155 38.48 -12.40 -2.98
N ILE A 156 38.56 -11.40 -3.86
CA ILE A 156 39.09 -11.57 -5.22
C ILE A 156 40.59 -11.90 -5.20
N ARG A 157 41.38 -11.25 -4.33
CA ARG A 157 42.81 -11.53 -4.17
C ARG A 157 43.04 -12.94 -3.66
N ALA A 158 42.34 -13.33 -2.59
CA ALA A 158 42.38 -14.69 -2.05
C ALA A 158 41.96 -15.75 -3.08
N ALA A 159 40.92 -15.49 -3.88
CA ALA A 159 40.50 -16.40 -4.96
C ALA A 159 41.55 -16.52 -6.08
N LYS A 160 42.23 -15.42 -6.44
CA LYS A 160 43.30 -15.42 -7.44
C LYS A 160 44.53 -16.18 -6.94
N GLU A 161 44.91 -16.01 -5.67
CA GLU A 161 46.01 -16.72 -5.04
C GLU A 161 45.71 -18.21 -4.89
N ALA A 162 44.51 -18.58 -4.43
CA ALA A 162 44.05 -19.96 -4.39
C ALA A 162 44.05 -20.59 -5.79
N LYS A 163 43.69 -19.84 -6.84
CA LYS A 163 43.76 -20.32 -8.23
C LYS A 163 45.22 -20.51 -8.70
N LYS A 164 46.12 -19.59 -8.35
CA LYS A 164 47.56 -19.71 -8.66
C LYS A 164 48.19 -20.91 -7.93
N ALA A 165 47.87 -21.12 -6.66
CA ALA A 165 48.33 -22.28 -5.88
C ALA A 165 47.78 -23.60 -6.46
N LYS A 166 46.50 -23.64 -6.86
CA LYS A 166 45.91 -24.78 -7.58
C LYS A 166 46.54 -25.01 -8.96
N GLN A 167 46.99 -23.97 -9.64
CA GLN A 167 47.71 -24.10 -10.92
C GLN A 167 49.16 -24.52 -10.73
N ALA A 168 49.84 -24.04 -9.68
CA ALA A 168 51.18 -24.45 -9.33
C ALA A 168 51.22 -25.95 -8.99
N THR A 169 50.35 -26.40 -8.07
CA THR A 169 50.21 -27.82 -7.73
C THR A 169 49.86 -28.70 -8.93
N LYS A 170 48.98 -28.24 -9.84
CA LYS A 170 48.71 -28.93 -11.12
C LYS A 170 49.94 -28.99 -12.03
N LYS A 171 50.78 -27.95 -12.09
CA LYS A 171 52.02 -27.96 -12.88
C LYS A 171 53.08 -28.87 -12.26
N THR A 172 53.24 -28.87 -10.94
CA THR A 172 54.18 -29.75 -10.24
C THR A 172 53.77 -31.23 -10.32
N ALA A 173 52.46 -31.51 -10.33
CA ALA A 173 51.93 -32.85 -10.55
C ALA A 173 52.13 -33.34 -12.00
N VAL A 174 52.11 -32.45 -13.00
CA VAL A 174 52.42 -32.79 -14.40
C VAL A 174 53.92 -32.99 -14.62
N SER A 175 54.80 -32.28 -13.90
CA SER A 175 56.25 -32.47 -13.98
C SER A 175 56.76 -33.70 -13.21
N ALA A 176 56.05 -34.17 -12.18
CA ALA A 176 56.35 -35.44 -11.51
C ALA A 176 55.93 -36.69 -12.33
N ALA A 177 55.14 -36.51 -13.39
CA ALA A 177 54.68 -37.59 -14.27
C ALA A 177 55.48 -37.71 -15.59
N LYS A 178 56.65 -37.08 -15.72
CA LYS A 178 57.44 -37.11 -16.96
C LYS A 178 58.91 -37.52 -16.76
N ALA A 179 59.12 -38.81 -16.47
CA ALA A 179 60.33 -39.52 -16.87
C ALA A 179 60.30 -39.79 -18.39
N PRO A 180 61.44 -39.80 -19.11
CA PRO A 180 61.47 -39.67 -20.56
C PRO A 180 61.33 -41.01 -21.28
N THR A 181 60.38 -41.13 -22.21
CA THR A 181 60.44 -42.11 -23.31
C THR A 181 60.32 -41.41 -24.65
N LYS A 182 61.15 -41.88 -25.60
CA LYS A 182 61.52 -41.30 -26.89
C LYS A 182 60.39 -41.30 -27.94
N ALA A 183 60.37 -40.20 -28.72
CA ALA A 183 60.19 -40.05 -30.17
C ALA A 183 59.04 -40.75 -30.94
N ALA A 184 58.16 -39.99 -31.62
CA ALA A 184 58.28 -39.61 -33.05
C ALA A 184 57.02 -38.83 -33.56
N PRO A 185 57.11 -37.94 -34.57
CA PRO A 185 56.08 -36.95 -34.90
C PRO A 185 55.33 -37.23 -36.22
N LYS A 186 54.01 -36.94 -36.31
CA LYS A 186 53.29 -36.80 -37.59
C LYS A 186 52.21 -35.69 -37.58
N GLN A 187 52.58 -34.61 -38.27
CA GLN A 187 51.88 -33.84 -39.31
C GLN A 187 50.47 -33.22 -39.13
N LYS A 188 50.42 -32.00 -39.70
CA LYS A 188 49.36 -30.99 -39.77
C LYS A 188 48.24 -31.37 -40.74
N ILE A 189 47.00 -30.98 -40.42
CA ILE A 189 45.97 -30.64 -41.41
C ILE A 189 45.25 -29.36 -40.96
N VAL A 190 45.00 -28.50 -41.95
CA VAL A 190 44.56 -27.10 -41.84
C VAL A 190 43.03 -27.01 -42.00
N LYS A 191 42.40 -26.24 -41.09
CA LYS A 191 41.17 -25.41 -41.13
C LYS A 191 40.18 -25.57 -42.32
N PRO A 192 38.85 -25.37 -42.07
CA PRO A 192 38.34 -24.00 -42.16
C PRO A 192 37.38 -23.55 -41.05
N VAL A 193 37.40 -22.23 -40.89
CA VAL A 193 36.63 -21.35 -40.01
C VAL A 193 35.14 -21.39 -40.34
N LYS A 194 34.27 -21.34 -39.32
CA LYS A 194 32.89 -20.84 -39.47
C LYS A 194 32.63 -19.69 -38.51
N VAL A 195 32.05 -18.66 -39.10
CA VAL A 195 31.92 -17.27 -38.67
C VAL A 195 30.94 -17.12 -37.51
N SER A 196 31.22 -16.10 -36.70
CA SER A 196 30.43 -15.52 -35.62
C SER A 196 28.94 -15.29 -35.93
N ALA A 197 28.08 -15.47 -34.92
CA ALA A 197 26.73 -14.90 -34.90
C ALA A 197 26.65 -13.77 -33.84
N PRO A 198 25.99 -12.63 -34.16
CA PRO A 198 26.04 -11.40 -33.36
C PRO A 198 25.03 -11.37 -32.20
N ARG A 199 25.40 -10.55 -31.22
CA ARG A 199 24.68 -10.12 -30.02
C ARG A 199 23.47 -9.27 -30.39
N VAL A 200 22.27 -9.65 -29.93
CA VAL A 200 21.08 -8.78 -29.95
C VAL A 200 20.74 -8.35 -28.53
N GLY A 201 21.05 -7.09 -28.23
CA GLY A 201 20.41 -6.35 -27.15
C GLY A 201 19.08 -5.81 -27.66
N GLY A 202 17.98 -6.19 -27.02
CA GLY A 202 16.65 -5.64 -27.24
C GLY A 202 16.17 -4.94 -25.98
N LYS A 203 16.10 -3.61 -26.06
CA LYS A 203 15.55 -2.73 -25.04
C LYS A 203 14.10 -2.43 -25.44
N ARG A 204 13.13 -2.90 -24.66
CA ARG A 204 11.79 -2.34 -24.48
C ARG A 204 11.32 -2.68 -23.08
#